data_AF-A0A2S9GJA9-F1
#
_entry.id   AF-A0A2S9GJA9-F1
#
_cell.length_a   1.000
_cell.length_b   1.000
_cell.length_c   1.000
_cell.angle_alpha   90.00
_cell.angle_beta   90.00
_cell.angle_gamma   90.00
#
_symmetry.space_group_name_H-M   'P 1'
#
loop_
_entity.id
_entity.type
_entity.pdbx_description
1 polymer ?
#
loop_
_entity_poly.entity_id
_entity_poly.type
_entity_poly.pdbx_seq_one_letter_code
_entity_poly.pdbx_strand_id
1 'polypeptide(L)'
;NGIWWKHLLESGKPSGTPNRIALPVAGDDGPGRELVHGIVEQLGFDPVDAGPISESWRQQPGTPVYGKDFDVENTLKALADATPE
;
A
#
# COMPACT_ATOMS: atom_id res chain seq x y z
N ASN A 1 -10.52 2.76 0.31
CA ASN A 1 -10.04 3.33 -0.97
C ASN A 1 -8.58 3.69 -0.75
N GLY A 2 -7.63 3.04 -1.43
CA GLY A 2 -6.19 3.17 -1.12
C GLY A 2 -5.42 4.11 -2.06
N ILE A 3 -5.89 4.25 -3.29
CA ILE A 3 -5.26 5.03 -4.37
C ILE A 3 -6.35 5.59 -5.29
N TRP A 4 -6.12 6.74 -5.91
CA TRP A 4 -7.03 7.24 -6.94
C TRP A 4 -7.06 6.28 -8.14
N TRP A 5 -8.25 5.82 -8.52
CA TRP A 5 -8.41 4.72 -9.49
C TRP A 5 -7.74 4.96 -10.85
N LYS A 6 -7.60 6.22 -11.30
CA LYS A 6 -6.88 6.52 -12.55
C LYS A 6 -5.39 6.18 -12.47
N HIS A 7 -4.78 6.35 -11.29
CA HIS A 7 -3.37 6.03 -11.11
C HIS A 7 -3.09 4.54 -11.29
N LEU A 8 -4.02 3.65 -10.95
CA LEU A 8 -3.88 2.21 -11.25
C LEU A 8 -3.68 1.93 -12.74
N LEU A 9 -4.27 2.75 -13.62
CA LEU A 9 -4.15 2.60 -15.07
C LEU A 9 -2.91 3.32 -15.62
N GLU A 10 -2.57 4.49 -15.07
CA GLU A 10 -1.65 5.44 -15.72
C GLU A 10 -0.29 5.55 -15.02
N SER A 11 -0.17 5.12 -13.77
CA SER A 11 0.99 5.42 -12.90
C SER A 11 1.86 4.21 -12.54
N GLY A 12 1.54 3.02 -13.09
CA GLY A 12 2.39 1.84 -12.94
C GLY A 12 3.78 2.06 -13.55
N LYS A 13 4.83 1.70 -12.82
CA LYS A 13 6.24 1.84 -13.23
C LYS A 13 7.01 0.54 -13.04
N PRO A 14 8.09 0.30 -13.82
CA PRO A 14 8.98 -0.84 -13.59
C PRO A 14 9.56 -0.85 -12.17
N SER A 15 9.83 -2.06 -11.67
CA SER A 15 10.48 -2.29 -10.38
C SER A 15 11.80 -1.51 -10.27
N GLY A 16 12.07 -0.95 -9.09
CA GLY A 16 13.27 -0.15 -8.82
C GLY A 16 13.23 1.29 -9.37
N THR A 17 12.13 1.72 -10.00
CA THR A 17 11.96 3.13 -10.37
C THR A 17 11.88 4.00 -9.11
N PRO A 18 12.68 5.07 -8.98
CA PRO A 18 12.59 5.97 -7.84
C PRO A 18 11.18 6.56 -7.69
N ASN A 19 10.71 6.68 -6.45
CA ASN A 19 9.39 7.23 -6.11
C ASN A 19 8.24 6.49 -6.82
N ARG A 20 8.34 5.17 -6.92
CA ARG A 20 7.23 4.31 -7.36
C ARG A 20 6.17 4.32 -6.26
N ILE A 21 4.90 4.38 -6.67
CA ILE A 21 3.79 4.45 -5.71
C ILE A 21 3.70 3.11 -4.99
N ALA A 22 3.59 3.17 -3.68
CA ALA A 22 3.48 2.03 -2.79
C ALA A 22 2.05 1.85 -2.32
N LEU A 23 1.58 0.60 -2.29
CA LEU A 23 0.24 0.22 -1.86
C LEU A 23 0.31 -0.67 -0.63
N PRO A 24 -0.24 -0.24 0.52
CA PRO A 24 -0.27 -1.06 1.72
C PRO A 24 -1.28 -2.22 1.57
N VAL A 25 -0.85 -3.41 1.98
CA VAL A 25 -1.63 -4.65 1.94
C VAL A 25 -1.65 -5.23 3.36
N ALA A 26 -2.83 -5.22 3.97
CA ALA A 26 -3.07 -5.90 5.24
C ALA A 26 -3.66 -7.29 4.97
N GLY A 27 -3.12 -8.31 5.62
CA GLY A 27 -3.47 -9.70 5.42
C GLY A 27 -2.65 -10.59 6.36
N ASP A 28 -3.20 -11.73 6.76
CA ASP A 28 -2.44 -12.70 7.53
C ASP A 28 -1.27 -13.24 6.70
N ASP A 29 -0.21 -13.66 7.38
CA ASP A 29 0.94 -14.31 6.75
C ASP A 29 0.48 -15.56 5.98
N GLY A 30 0.90 -15.68 4.72
CA GLY A 30 0.62 -16.85 3.90
C GLY A 30 0.36 -16.55 2.43
N PRO A 31 -0.11 -17.56 1.68
CA PRO A 31 -0.16 -17.51 0.21
C PRO A 31 -1.12 -16.44 -0.31
N GLY A 32 -2.14 -16.07 0.45
CA GLY A 32 -3.07 -15.01 0.07
C GLY A 32 -2.39 -13.64 0.00
N ARG A 33 -1.60 -13.28 1.02
CA ARG A 33 -0.87 -12.01 1.04
C ARG A 33 0.23 -11.98 -0.01
N GLU A 34 0.99 -13.06 -0.15
CA GLU A 34 2.02 -13.19 -1.19
C GLU A 34 1.46 -13.02 -2.60
N LEU A 35 0.29 -13.62 -2.88
CA LEU A 35 -0.41 -13.46 -4.16
C LEU A 35 -0.76 -12.00 -4.43
N VAL A 36 -1.33 -11.30 -3.44
CA VAL A 36 -1.71 -9.89 -3.60
C VAL A 36 -0.47 -9.01 -3.80
N HIS A 37 0.61 -9.25 -3.05
CA HIS A 37 1.89 -8.55 -3.25
C HIS A 37 2.40 -8.74 -4.68
N GLY A 38 2.35 -9.97 -5.20
CA GLY A 38 2.75 -10.27 -6.57
C GLY A 38 1.89 -9.55 -7.62
N ILE A 39 0.59 -9.40 -7.39
CA ILE A 39 -0.30 -8.64 -8.28
C ILE A 39 0.05 -7.15 -8.26
N VAL A 40 0.25 -6.56 -7.08
CA VAL A 40 0.63 -5.14 -6.94
C VAL A 40 1.95 -4.85 -7.67
N GLU A 41 2.95 -5.73 -7.51
CA GLU A 41 4.21 -5.64 -8.22
C GLU A 41 4.02 -5.70 -9.75
N GLN A 42 3.22 -6.66 -10.24
CA GLN A 42 2.92 -6.80 -11.67
C GLN A 42 2.18 -5.60 -12.26
N LEU A 43 1.34 -4.92 -11.46
CA LEU A 43 0.64 -3.70 -11.85
C LEU A 43 1.55 -2.47 -11.89
N GLY A 44 2.81 -2.58 -11.44
CA GLY A 44 3.74 -1.46 -11.49
C GLY A 44 3.78 -0.61 -10.21
N PHE A 45 3.37 -1.18 -9.07
CA PHE A 45 3.38 -0.51 -7.76
C PHE A 45 4.21 -1.31 -6.75
N ASP A 46 4.72 -0.65 -5.70
CA ASP A 46 5.43 -1.34 -4.62
C ASP A 46 4.43 -1.89 -3.59
N PRO A 47 4.32 -3.20 -3.37
CA PRO A 47 3.53 -3.71 -2.26
C PRO A 47 4.22 -3.42 -0.92
N VAL A 48 3.47 -2.90 0.04
CA VAL A 48 3.94 -2.70 1.42
C VAL A 48 3.14 -3.60 2.36
N ASP A 49 3.86 -4.37 3.18
CA ASP A 49 3.24 -5.14 4.25
C ASP A 49 2.67 -4.18 5.32
N ALA A 50 1.34 -4.19 5.47
CA ALA A 50 0.64 -3.40 6.48
C ALA A 50 0.23 -4.23 7.72
N GLY A 51 0.74 -5.46 7.84
CA GLY A 51 0.46 -6.37 8.94
C GLY A 51 -0.83 -7.19 8.77
N PRO A 52 -1.31 -7.85 9.84
CA PRO A 52 -2.50 -8.70 9.79
C PRO A 52 -3.78 -7.89 9.57
N ILE A 53 -4.88 -8.56 9.21
CA ILE A 53 -6.17 -7.90 8.94
C ILE A 53 -6.64 -7.07 10.14
N SER A 54 -6.32 -7.48 11.36
CA SER A 54 -6.64 -6.74 12.59
C SER A 54 -6.03 -5.34 12.64
N GLU A 55 -4.94 -5.09 11.89
CA GLU A 55 -4.26 -3.79 11.80
C GLU A 55 -4.67 -2.99 10.55
N SER A 56 -5.58 -3.51 9.73
CA SER A 56 -6.04 -2.84 8.49
C SER A 56 -6.72 -1.48 8.71
N TRP A 57 -7.09 -1.14 9.94
CA TRP A 57 -7.62 0.18 10.30
C TRP A 57 -6.63 1.31 10.00
N ARG A 58 -5.32 1.05 10.04
CA ARG A 58 -4.25 2.05 9.79
C ARG A 58 -4.23 2.61 8.37
N GLN A 59 -4.98 2.00 7.45
CA GLN A 59 -5.11 2.39 6.05
C GLN A 59 -6.55 2.77 5.64
N GLN A 60 -7.41 3.04 6.63
CA GLN A 60 -8.81 3.45 6.41
C GLN A 60 -8.96 4.98 6.30
N PRO A 61 -10.11 5.49 5.82
CA PRO A 61 -10.37 6.93 5.80
C PRO A 61 -10.08 7.58 7.16
N GLY A 62 -9.44 8.75 7.14
CA GLY A 62 -9.04 9.46 8.36
C GLY A 62 -7.60 9.18 8.82
N THR A 63 -6.94 8.15 8.28
CA THR A 63 -5.54 7.83 8.59
C THR A 63 -4.54 8.51 7.65
N PRO A 64 -3.26 8.69 8.07
CA PRO A 64 -2.28 9.45 7.28
C PRO A 64 -1.99 8.89 5.88
N VAL A 65 -2.07 7.56 5.70
CA VAL A 65 -1.76 6.89 4.42
C VAL A 65 -2.92 6.92 3.42
N TYR A 66 -4.13 7.25 3.87
CA TYR A 66 -5.34 7.09 3.06
C TYR A 66 -5.31 7.94 1.78
N GLY A 67 -5.34 7.26 0.63
CA GLY A 67 -5.42 7.88 -0.70
C GLY A 67 -4.16 8.65 -1.11
N LYS A 68 -3.00 8.29 -0.55
CA LYS A 68 -1.71 8.94 -0.84
C LYS A 68 -0.92 8.15 -1.87
N ASP A 69 -0.30 8.86 -2.81
CA ASP A 69 0.66 8.30 -3.77
C ASP A 69 2.08 8.36 -3.19
N PHE A 70 2.26 7.75 -2.02
CA PHE A 70 3.56 7.70 -1.35
C PHE A 70 4.45 6.60 -1.93
N ASP A 71 5.76 6.74 -1.77
CA ASP A 71 6.70 5.64 -1.94
C ASP A 71 6.68 4.71 -0.71
N VAL A 72 7.52 3.67 -0.72
CA VAL A 72 7.60 2.69 0.36
C VAL A 72 7.92 3.34 1.70
N GLU A 73 8.89 4.25 1.73
CA GLU A 73 9.33 4.91 2.96
C GLU A 73 8.20 5.74 3.58
N ASN A 74 7.56 6.59 2.78
CA ASN A 74 6.48 7.45 3.25
C ASN A 74 5.22 6.65 3.60
N THR A 75 4.96 5.53 2.90
CA THR A 75 3.85 4.62 3.23
C THR A 75 4.06 3.97 4.60
N LEU A 76 5.26 3.43 4.87
CA LEU A 76 5.59 2.82 6.17
C LEU A 76 5.48 3.84 7.31
N LYS A 77 5.98 5.06 7.09
CA LYS A 77 5.86 6.16 8.06
C LYS A 77 4.40 6.51 8.33
N ALA A 78 3.59 6.68 7.28
CA ALA A 78 2.18 7.03 7.41
C ALA A 78 1.35 5.93 8.09
N LEU A 79 1.68 4.65 7.89
CA LEU A 79 1.07 3.53 8.62
C LEU A 79 1.44 3.54 10.12
N ALA A 80 2.68 3.92 10.46
CA ALA A 80 3.13 4.02 11.84
C ALA A 80 2.53 5.22 12.59
N ASP A 81 2.29 6.33 11.88
CA ASP A 81 1.69 7.56 12.41
C ASP A 81 0.16 7.45 12.60
N ALA A 82 -0.48 6.36 12.16
CA ALA A 82 -1.91 6.17 12.33
C ALA A 82 -2.28 5.96 13.81
N THR A 83 -3.23 6.76 14.31
CA THR A 83 -3.76 6.65 15.66
C THR A 83 -5.20 6.15 15.64
N PRO A 84 -5.60 5.23 16.53
CA PRO A 84 -7.01 4.94 16.74
C PRO A 84 -7.74 6.22 17.19
N GLU A 85 -8.99 6.38 16.76
CA GLU A 85 -9.90 7.43 17.26
C GLU A 85 -10.25 7.22 18.73
#